data_AF-A0A517WU14-F1
#
_entry.id   AF-A0A517WU14-F1
#
_cell.length_a   1.000
_cell.length_b   1.000
_cell.length_c   1.000
_cell.angle_alpha   90.00
_cell.angle_beta   90.00
_cell.angle_gamma   90.00
#
_symmetry.space_group_name_H-M   'P 1'
#
loop_
_entity.id
_entity.type
_entity.pdbx_description
1 polymer ?
#
loop_
_entity_poly.entity_id
_entity_poly.type
_entity_poly.pdbx_seq_one_letter_code
_entity_poly.pdbx_strand_id
1 'polypeptide(L)'
;MDESDRTFIRGNRNPERYGFSLRATCGIEPDRDAIERAASILEREPFFVDKRGYECDLIAAAIHSPTNRVAYVQSRAKKRRWSSLVDVSIKIHLLDPSGKDSSVDIKSYNPFFGCDVGFFAWLDNTAILVYTEKHDTYACAFGPKWPPQFVEIEDRWIINNGVLGYIGYKEDLVKRMSVPSLKQLEPLSISKAEQMGILPPDPYAT
;
A
#
# COMPACT_ATOMS: atom_id res chain seq x y z
N MET A 1 24.15 12.71 16.01
CA MET A 1 24.28 11.67 14.96
C MET A 1 24.31 12.42 13.65
N ASP A 2 25.39 12.32 12.90
CA ASP A 2 25.57 13.06 11.64
C ASP A 2 24.54 12.55 10.60
N GLU A 3 24.00 13.43 9.76
CA GLU A 3 23.02 13.05 8.72
C GLU A 3 23.60 12.06 7.69
N SER A 4 24.93 12.00 7.62
CA SER A 4 25.70 11.08 6.79
C SER A 4 25.63 9.60 7.25
N ASP A 5 25.21 9.33 8.49
CA ASP A 5 25.17 7.99 9.10
C ASP A 5 23.79 7.30 9.04
N ARG A 6 22.76 7.97 8.51
CA ARG A 6 21.41 7.39 8.34
C ARG A 6 21.42 6.31 7.27
N THR A 7 20.72 5.20 7.49
CA THR A 7 20.66 4.09 6.52
C THR A 7 19.75 4.41 5.34
N PHE A 8 18.68 5.17 5.57
CA PHE A 8 18.10 6.11 4.62
C PHE A 8 19.03 7.32 4.55
N ILE A 9 20.10 7.21 3.77
CA ILE A 9 21.10 8.27 3.66
C ILE A 9 20.33 9.59 3.39
N ARG A 10 20.51 10.60 4.26
CA ARG A 10 19.87 11.94 4.28
C ARG A 10 18.45 12.11 4.81
N GLY A 11 17.80 11.15 5.48
CA GLY A 11 16.46 11.43 6.03
C GLY A 11 15.44 11.91 4.98
N ASN A 12 15.70 11.58 3.72
CA ASN A 12 14.79 11.81 2.61
C ASN A 12 13.83 10.63 2.58
N ARG A 13 12.54 10.95 2.47
CA ARG A 13 11.46 9.96 2.29
C ARG A 13 11.86 8.99 1.17
N ASN A 14 11.41 7.75 1.30
CA ASN A 14 11.80 6.64 0.45
C ASN A 14 11.53 6.76 -1.09
N PRO A 15 10.87 7.79 -1.71
CA PRO A 15 10.80 7.83 -3.18
C PRO A 15 12.02 8.45 -3.92
N GLU A 16 12.92 9.19 -3.27
CA GLU A 16 13.85 10.08 -4.02
C GLU A 16 15.30 9.60 -4.21
N ARG A 17 15.70 8.40 -3.72
CA ARG A 17 17.14 8.05 -3.68
C ARG A 17 17.58 6.71 -4.26
N TYR A 18 16.70 5.72 -4.41
CA TYR A 18 17.12 4.42 -4.93
C TYR A 18 17.02 4.28 -6.45
N GLY A 19 17.39 5.31 -7.23
CA GLY A 19 17.72 5.22 -8.67
C GLY A 19 16.63 4.71 -9.64
N PHE A 20 15.52 4.25 -9.12
CA PHE A 20 14.29 3.85 -9.77
C PHE A 20 13.20 4.27 -8.80
N SER A 21 12.28 5.09 -9.28
CA SER A 21 11.06 5.40 -8.54
C SER A 21 10.47 4.09 -8.01
N LEU A 22 10.27 3.98 -6.68
CA LEU A 22 9.40 2.93 -6.11
C LEU A 22 7.98 2.98 -6.70
N ARG A 23 7.65 4.04 -7.43
CA ARG A 23 6.36 4.31 -8.06
C ARG A 23 6.44 3.95 -9.54
N ALA A 24 6.14 2.69 -9.85
CA ALA A 24 5.61 2.30 -11.15
C ALA A 24 4.11 2.08 -10.95
N THR A 25 3.33 3.16 -10.87
CA THR A 25 1.91 3.06 -10.49
C THR A 25 1.02 3.16 -11.73
N CYS A 26 0.01 2.31 -11.79
CA CYS A 26 -1.23 2.60 -12.53
C CYS A 26 -2.24 3.38 -11.65
N GLY A 27 -1.84 3.83 -10.45
CA GLY A 27 -2.68 4.47 -9.44
C GLY A 27 -2.17 5.85 -8.99
N ILE A 28 -2.97 6.54 -8.16
CA ILE A 28 -2.65 7.88 -7.62
C ILE A 28 -1.61 7.72 -6.50
N GLU A 29 -0.61 8.60 -6.44
CA GLU A 29 0.38 8.59 -5.36
C GLU A 29 -0.28 8.69 -3.97
N PRO A 30 0.30 8.09 -2.91
CA PRO A 30 -0.22 8.23 -1.56
C PRO A 30 -0.39 9.70 -1.15
N ASP A 31 -1.56 10.01 -0.57
CA ASP A 31 -1.88 11.36 -0.09
C ASP A 31 -0.92 11.76 1.04
N ARG A 32 -0.04 12.72 0.76
CA ARG A 32 0.93 13.24 1.74
C ARG A 32 0.22 13.87 2.94
N ASP A 33 -0.89 14.57 2.74
CA ASP A 33 -1.64 15.19 3.83
C ASP A 33 -2.27 14.11 4.72
N ALA A 34 -2.69 12.97 4.16
CA ALA A 34 -3.15 11.85 4.95
C ALA A 34 -2.03 11.25 5.83
N ILE A 35 -0.80 11.17 5.32
CA ILE A 35 0.36 10.72 6.09
C ILE A 35 0.64 11.67 7.26
N GLU A 36 0.70 12.98 7.02
CA GLU A 36 0.94 13.98 8.08
C GLU A 36 -0.17 13.97 9.14
N ARG A 37 -1.44 13.91 8.72
CA ARG A 37 -2.57 13.80 9.66
C ARG A 37 -2.51 12.51 10.47
N ALA A 38 -2.15 11.39 9.84
CA ALA A 38 -2.00 10.11 10.53
C ALA A 38 -0.87 10.17 11.55
N ALA A 39 0.28 10.76 11.19
CA ALA A 39 1.40 10.97 12.09
C ALA A 39 1.01 11.83 13.30
N SER A 40 0.25 12.91 13.07
CA SER A 40 -0.31 13.75 14.15
C SER A 40 -1.24 12.97 15.08
N ILE A 41 -2.13 12.11 14.55
CA ILE A 41 -3.02 11.25 15.37
C ILE A 41 -2.20 10.23 16.18
N LEU A 42 -1.10 9.74 15.61
CA LEU A 42 -0.20 8.78 16.24
C LEU A 42 0.78 9.45 17.23
N GLU A 43 0.71 10.77 17.39
CA GLU A 43 1.60 11.57 18.24
C GLU A 43 3.09 11.30 17.99
N ARG A 44 3.46 11.16 16.71
CA ARG A 44 4.85 10.93 16.29
C ARG A 44 5.12 11.54 14.93
N GLU A 45 6.41 11.72 14.64
CA GLU A 45 6.87 12.07 13.30
C GLU A 45 6.56 10.95 12.28
N PRO A 46 6.27 11.29 11.00
CA PRO A 46 6.14 10.29 9.93
C PRO A 46 7.37 9.39 9.78
N PHE A 47 8.54 9.94 10.13
CA PHE A 47 9.82 9.24 10.15
C PHE A 47 10.42 9.24 11.55
N PHE A 48 10.84 8.07 12.04
CA PHE A 48 11.54 7.96 13.33
C PHE A 48 12.46 6.75 13.37
N VAL A 49 13.37 6.71 14.33
CA VAL A 49 14.18 5.52 14.64
C VAL A 49 13.63 4.84 15.88
N ASP A 50 13.26 3.57 15.78
CA ASP A 50 12.73 2.83 16.91
C ASP A 50 13.83 2.43 17.92
N LYS A 51 13.42 1.93 19.09
CA LYS A 51 14.34 1.46 20.15
C LYS A 51 15.27 0.32 19.73
N ARG A 52 14.96 -0.37 18.62
CA ARG A 52 15.78 -1.45 18.05
C ARG A 52 16.71 -0.91 16.96
N GLY A 53 16.70 0.39 16.69
CA GLY A 53 17.52 1.03 15.66
C GLY A 53 17.03 0.75 14.25
N TYR A 54 15.75 0.43 14.04
CA TYR A 54 15.14 0.48 12.72
C TYR A 54 14.70 1.89 12.44
N GLU A 55 14.99 2.35 11.23
CA GLU A 55 14.36 3.53 10.67
C GLU A 55 12.97 3.13 10.18
N CYS A 56 11.95 3.86 10.63
CA CYS A 56 10.55 3.60 10.38
C CYS A 56 9.96 4.79 9.63
N ASP A 57 9.35 4.54 8.48
CA ASP A 57 8.75 5.56 7.61
C ASP A 57 7.27 5.23 7.35
N LEU A 58 6.38 6.20 7.54
CA LEU A 58 4.97 6.10 7.17
C LEU A 58 4.84 6.39 5.68
N ILE A 59 4.69 5.33 4.88
CA ILE A 59 4.72 5.44 3.42
C ILE A 59 3.34 5.64 2.80
N ALA A 60 2.26 5.33 3.53
CA ALA A 60 0.89 5.61 3.14
C ALA A 60 -0.04 5.59 4.36
N ALA A 61 -1.13 6.35 4.32
CA ALA A 61 -2.14 6.32 5.37
C ALA A 61 -3.54 6.63 4.82
N ALA A 62 -4.55 6.11 5.50
CA ALA A 62 -5.96 6.42 5.29
C ALA A 62 -6.64 6.63 6.65
N ILE A 63 -7.42 7.72 6.77
CA ILE A 63 -8.10 8.10 8.01
C ILE A 63 -9.60 7.96 7.80
N HIS A 64 -10.27 7.24 8.71
CA HIS A 64 -11.71 7.13 8.73
C HIS A 64 -12.31 8.35 9.44
N SER A 65 -12.66 9.38 8.66
CA SER A 65 -13.12 10.67 9.20
C SER A 65 -14.20 10.58 10.29
N PRO A 66 -15.20 9.67 10.22
CA PRO A 66 -16.23 9.59 11.27
C PRO A 66 -15.73 9.14 12.64
N THR A 67 -14.61 8.40 12.71
CA THR A 67 -14.15 7.77 13.98
C THR A 67 -12.68 7.99 14.28
N ASN A 68 -11.95 8.75 13.46
CA ASN A 68 -10.49 8.93 13.53
C ASN A 68 -9.69 7.61 13.59
N ARG A 69 -10.25 6.51 13.04
CA ARG A 69 -9.44 5.29 12.87
C ARG A 69 -8.38 5.55 11.83
N VAL A 70 -7.19 5.02 12.05
CA VAL A 70 -6.06 5.19 11.14
C VAL A 70 -5.66 3.82 10.62
N ALA A 71 -5.69 3.65 9.31
CA ALA A 71 -4.99 2.57 8.64
C ALA A 71 -3.71 3.16 8.03
N TYR A 72 -2.56 2.54 8.26
CA TYR A 72 -1.30 3.05 7.72
C TYR A 72 -0.35 1.93 7.29
N VAL A 73 0.51 2.23 6.33
CA VAL A 73 1.59 1.36 5.88
C VAL A 73 2.90 1.95 6.38
N GLN A 74 3.71 1.11 7.02
CA GLN A 74 5.02 1.47 7.55
C GLN A 74 6.11 0.65 6.86
N SER A 75 7.12 1.32 6.33
CA SER A 75 8.38 0.70 5.98
C SER A 75 9.31 0.73 7.19
N ARG A 76 9.97 -0.38 7.49
CA ARG A 76 11.01 -0.46 8.52
C ARG A 76 12.29 -0.98 7.89
N ALA A 77 13.37 -0.23 8.02
CA ALA A 77 14.68 -0.59 7.47
C ALA A 77 15.78 -0.53 8.53
N LYS A 78 16.76 -1.43 8.45
CA LYS A 78 17.96 -1.39 9.29
C LYS A 78 19.16 -2.03 8.61
N LYS A 79 20.26 -1.30 8.49
CA LYS A 79 21.53 -1.91 8.05
C LYS A 79 22.08 -2.86 9.11
N ARG A 80 22.55 -4.04 8.67
CA ARG A 80 23.19 -5.01 9.56
C ARG A 80 24.59 -4.51 9.93
N ARG A 81 24.98 -4.63 11.21
CA ARG A 81 26.25 -4.08 11.76
C ARG A 81 27.53 -4.54 11.04
N TRP A 82 27.48 -5.64 10.29
CA TRP A 82 28.66 -6.27 9.65
C TRP A 82 28.41 -6.67 8.20
N SER A 83 27.42 -6.06 7.54
CA SER A 83 27.06 -6.40 6.17
C SER A 83 26.57 -5.16 5.42
N SER A 84 26.70 -5.19 4.09
CA SER A 84 26.02 -4.24 3.20
C SER A 84 24.51 -4.49 3.12
N LEU A 85 24.02 -5.60 3.68
CA LEU A 85 22.60 -5.95 3.68
C LEU A 85 21.78 -5.05 4.60
N VAL A 86 20.63 -4.61 4.08
CA VAL A 86 19.60 -3.88 4.80
C VAL A 86 18.45 -4.85 5.06
N ASP A 87 18.05 -4.95 6.32
CA ASP A 87 16.83 -5.64 6.72
C ASP A 87 15.65 -4.72 6.47
N VAL A 88 14.71 -5.11 5.62
CA VAL A 88 13.53 -4.30 5.26
C VAL A 88 12.27 -5.12 5.51
N SER A 89 11.26 -4.50 6.11
CA SER A 89 9.92 -5.08 6.28
C SER A 89 8.87 -4.01 6.02
N ILE A 90 7.77 -4.37 5.37
CA ILE A 90 6.61 -3.51 5.20
C ILE A 90 5.50 -4.04 6.10
N LYS A 91 4.96 -3.16 6.94
CA LYS A 91 3.89 -3.46 7.88
C LYS A 91 2.65 -2.68 7.52
N ILE A 92 1.51 -3.32 7.70
CA ILE A 92 0.22 -2.67 7.74
C ILE A 92 -0.24 -2.57 9.18
N HIS A 93 -0.85 -1.45 9.49
CA HIS A 93 -1.32 -1.12 10.82
C HIS A 93 -2.76 -0.63 10.77
N LEU A 94 -3.52 -0.98 11.80
CA LEU A 94 -4.86 -0.46 12.06
C LEU A 94 -4.93 0.01 13.51
N LEU A 95 -5.05 1.32 13.68
CA LEU A 95 -5.31 1.99 14.94
C LEU A 95 -6.82 2.15 15.13
N ASP A 96 -7.37 1.53 16.17
CA ASP A 96 -8.77 1.69 16.54
C ASP A 96 -9.02 2.97 17.37
N PRO A 97 -10.28 3.38 17.61
CA PRO A 97 -10.58 4.59 18.38
C PRO A 97 -10.15 4.54 19.85
N SER A 98 -9.82 3.36 20.38
CA SER A 98 -9.29 3.19 21.74
C SER A 98 -7.77 3.36 21.81
N GLY A 99 -7.11 3.55 20.67
CA GLY A 99 -5.66 3.64 20.55
C GLY A 99 -4.96 2.28 20.45
N LYS A 100 -5.70 1.18 20.29
CA LYS A 100 -5.11 -0.14 20.08
C LYS A 100 -4.60 -0.24 18.64
N ASP A 101 -3.30 -0.46 18.49
CA ASP A 101 -2.63 -0.70 17.21
C ASP A 101 -2.51 -2.21 16.94
N SER A 102 -3.15 -2.67 15.87
CA SER A 102 -2.99 -4.03 15.33
C SER A 102 -2.11 -3.97 14.09
N SER A 103 -1.07 -4.82 14.01
CA SER A 103 -0.14 -4.83 12.88
C SER A 103 0.21 -6.22 12.38
N VAL A 104 0.49 -6.31 11.08
CA VAL A 104 0.96 -7.54 10.43
C VAL A 104 1.93 -7.18 9.30
N ASP A 105 2.88 -8.05 9.04
CA ASP A 105 3.81 -7.89 7.92
C ASP A 105 3.11 -8.22 6.59
N ILE A 106 3.33 -7.39 5.57
CA ILE A 106 3.07 -7.78 4.19
C ILE A 106 4.14 -8.79 3.81
N LYS A 107 3.72 -9.99 3.42
CA LYS A 107 4.66 -10.98 2.86
C LYS A 107 5.13 -10.45 1.51
N SER A 108 6.42 -10.21 1.37
CA SER A 108 7.05 -9.82 0.12
C SER A 108 8.30 -10.66 -0.10
N TYR A 109 8.53 -11.08 -1.33
CA TYR A 109 9.74 -11.78 -1.74
C TYR A 109 10.96 -10.86 -1.63
N ASN A 110 10.78 -9.56 -1.93
CA ASN A 110 11.84 -8.57 -1.84
C ASN A 110 11.31 -7.18 -1.46
N PRO A 111 11.17 -6.86 -0.17
CA PRO A 111 10.63 -5.58 0.30
C PRO A 111 11.56 -4.38 0.06
N PHE A 112 12.72 -4.59 -0.56
CA PHE A 112 13.69 -3.54 -0.87
C PHE A 112 13.42 -2.85 -2.21
N PHE A 113 12.87 -3.57 -3.20
CA PHE A 113 12.71 -3.05 -4.57
C PHE A 113 11.32 -3.32 -5.14
N GLY A 114 10.77 -2.32 -5.84
CA GLY A 114 9.52 -2.45 -6.60
C GLY A 114 8.27 -2.56 -5.71
N CYS A 115 8.29 -1.95 -4.53
CA CYS A 115 7.15 -1.93 -3.62
C CYS A 115 6.41 -0.59 -3.71
N ASP A 116 5.11 -0.63 -3.92
CA ASP A 116 4.27 0.55 -4.10
C ASP A 116 2.89 0.42 -3.42
N VAL A 117 2.36 1.56 -2.99
CA VAL A 117 0.97 1.68 -2.52
C VAL A 117 0.17 2.42 -3.60
N GLY A 118 -0.54 1.66 -4.43
CA GLY A 118 -1.30 2.20 -5.56
C GLY A 118 -2.69 2.73 -5.21
N PHE A 119 -3.28 2.26 -4.10
CA PHE A 119 -4.55 2.76 -3.58
C PHE A 119 -4.60 2.58 -2.06
N PHE A 120 -5.07 3.59 -1.32
CA PHE A 120 -5.36 3.41 0.10
C PHE A 120 -6.48 4.34 0.57
N ALA A 121 -7.65 3.78 0.88
CA ALA A 121 -8.78 4.56 1.35
C ALA A 121 -9.73 3.75 2.24
N TRP A 122 -10.52 4.44 3.05
CA TRP A 122 -11.65 3.85 3.76
C TRP A 122 -12.89 3.80 2.87
N LEU A 123 -13.54 2.63 2.84
CA LEU A 123 -14.86 2.42 2.26
C LEU A 123 -15.76 1.88 3.36
N ASP A 124 -16.67 2.74 3.81
CA ASP A 124 -17.42 2.57 5.05
C ASP A 124 -16.47 2.23 6.21
N ASN A 125 -16.64 1.05 6.81
CA ASN A 125 -15.90 0.59 7.98
C ASN A 125 -14.66 -0.24 7.66
N THR A 126 -14.24 -0.28 6.40
CA THR A 126 -13.14 -1.12 5.92
C THR A 126 -12.17 -0.28 5.09
N ALA A 127 -10.90 -0.26 5.46
CA ALA A 127 -9.85 0.30 4.63
C ALA A 127 -9.42 -0.70 3.55
N ILE A 128 -9.19 -0.21 2.34
CA ILE A 128 -8.76 -0.99 1.19
C ILE A 128 -7.40 -0.49 0.75
N LEU A 129 -6.44 -1.39 0.60
CA LEU A 129 -5.11 -1.14 0.05
C LEU A 129 -4.95 -1.95 -1.23
N VAL A 130 -4.42 -1.32 -2.27
CA VAL A 130 -3.76 -2.04 -3.36
C VAL A 130 -2.27 -1.82 -3.22
N TYR A 131 -1.54 -2.91 -3.04
CA TYR A 131 -0.09 -2.90 -2.81
C TYR A 131 0.58 -3.75 -3.87
N THR A 132 1.54 -3.19 -4.57
CA THR A 132 2.36 -3.90 -5.55
C THR A 132 3.71 -4.18 -4.92
N GLU A 133 4.20 -5.41 -5.04
CA GLU A 133 5.61 -5.72 -4.89
C GLU A 133 6.20 -6.10 -6.24
N LYS A 134 7.50 -6.41 -6.28
CA LYS A 134 8.25 -6.54 -7.53
C LYS A 134 7.59 -7.45 -8.58
N HIS A 135 6.93 -8.52 -8.15
CA HIS A 135 6.34 -9.51 -9.06
C HIS A 135 4.82 -9.61 -8.98
N ASP A 136 4.23 -9.17 -7.87
CA ASP A 136 2.82 -9.44 -7.57
C ASP A 136 2.12 -8.16 -7.08
N THR A 137 0.83 -8.03 -7.45
CA THR A 137 -0.04 -6.99 -6.89
C THR A 137 -1.11 -7.62 -6.01
N TYR A 138 -1.42 -6.99 -4.88
CA TYR A 138 -2.36 -7.48 -3.88
C TYR A 138 -3.42 -6.44 -3.54
N ALA A 139 -4.69 -6.85 -3.56
CA ALA A 139 -5.79 -6.14 -2.92
C ALA A 139 -5.98 -6.64 -1.49
N CYS A 140 -6.09 -5.71 -0.55
CA CYS A 140 -6.17 -6.00 0.87
C CYS A 140 -7.33 -5.23 1.51
N ALA A 141 -8.05 -5.89 2.43
CA ALA A 141 -9.13 -5.28 3.21
C ALA A 141 -8.82 -5.33 4.71
N PHE A 142 -8.81 -4.18 5.36
CA PHE A 142 -8.54 -3.99 6.79
C PHE A 142 -9.78 -3.45 7.49
N GLY A 143 -10.14 -4.00 8.63
CA GLY A 143 -11.30 -3.52 9.36
C GLY A 143 -11.53 -4.39 10.60
N PRO A 144 -12.79 -4.70 10.94
CA PRO A 144 -13.12 -5.52 12.10
C PRO A 144 -12.52 -6.94 12.05
N LYS A 145 -12.27 -7.47 10.85
CA LYS A 145 -11.66 -8.77 10.66
C LYS A 145 -10.13 -8.63 10.61
N TRP A 146 -9.45 -9.30 11.53
CA TRP A 146 -7.99 -9.35 11.62
C TRP A 146 -7.50 -10.80 11.81
N PRO A 147 -6.42 -11.24 11.14
CA PRO A 147 -5.62 -10.51 10.17
C PRO A 147 -6.37 -10.18 8.87
N PRO A 148 -5.91 -9.19 8.11
CA PRO A 148 -6.54 -8.80 6.86
C PRO A 148 -6.37 -9.87 5.78
N GLN A 149 -7.33 -9.90 4.87
CA GLN A 149 -7.29 -10.79 3.71
C GLN A 149 -6.49 -10.13 2.60
N PHE A 150 -5.46 -10.83 2.13
CA PHE A 150 -4.69 -10.48 0.94
C PHE A 150 -5.21 -11.32 -0.22
N VAL A 151 -5.53 -10.68 -1.34
CA VAL A 151 -5.91 -11.34 -2.58
C VAL A 151 -4.99 -10.83 -3.67
N GLU A 152 -4.24 -11.76 -4.28
CA GLU A 152 -3.41 -11.46 -5.45
C GLU A 152 -4.31 -11.06 -6.63
N ILE A 153 -3.91 -10.00 -7.32
CA ILE A 153 -4.55 -9.44 -8.50
C ILE A 153 -3.46 -9.14 -9.54
N GLU A 154 -3.89 -8.81 -10.75
CA GLU A 154 -3.00 -8.41 -11.84
C GLU A 154 -2.59 -6.93 -11.70
N ASP A 155 -1.42 -6.57 -12.23
CA ASP A 155 -0.86 -5.21 -12.15
C ASP A 155 -1.73 -4.14 -12.80
N ARG A 156 -2.54 -4.53 -13.79
CA ARG A 156 -3.53 -3.64 -14.42
C ARG A 156 -4.84 -3.75 -13.68
N TRP A 157 -5.15 -2.73 -12.89
CA TRP A 157 -6.36 -2.68 -12.09
C TRP A 157 -6.99 -1.28 -12.06
N ILE A 158 -8.27 -1.22 -11.68
CA ILE A 158 -9.02 0.01 -11.41
C ILE A 158 -10.09 -0.26 -10.35
N ILE A 159 -10.35 0.69 -9.47
CA ILE A 159 -11.49 0.65 -8.55
C ILE A 159 -12.51 1.70 -8.98
N ASN A 160 -13.74 1.27 -9.26
CA ASN A 160 -14.83 2.16 -9.61
C ASN A 160 -16.17 1.58 -9.11
N ASN A 161 -17.04 2.44 -8.58
CA ASN A 161 -18.39 2.08 -8.11
C ASN A 161 -18.44 0.83 -7.21
N GLY A 162 -17.49 0.70 -6.27
CA GLY A 162 -17.41 -0.43 -5.35
C GLY A 162 -16.97 -1.75 -6.00
N VAL A 163 -16.39 -1.70 -7.19
CA VAL A 163 -15.85 -2.86 -7.91
C VAL A 163 -14.38 -2.61 -8.23
N LEU A 164 -13.54 -3.59 -7.92
CA LEU A 164 -12.16 -3.67 -8.37
C LEU A 164 -12.14 -4.52 -9.65
N GLY A 165 -11.85 -3.92 -10.79
CA GLY A 165 -11.59 -4.60 -12.06
C GLY A 165 -10.10 -4.76 -12.28
N TYR A 166 -9.66 -5.90 -12.79
CA TYR A 166 -8.26 -6.17 -13.13
C TYR A 166 -8.14 -7.17 -14.28
N ILE A 167 -7.03 -7.11 -15.03
CA ILE A 167 -6.84 -7.93 -16.23
C ILE A 167 -5.37 -8.31 -16.41
N GLY A 168 -5.11 -9.57 -16.75
CA GLY A 168 -3.77 -10.07 -17.02
C GLY A 168 -3.27 -9.72 -18.42
N TYR A 169 -1.98 -9.95 -18.66
CA TYR A 169 -1.39 -9.76 -19.99
C TYR A 169 -2.05 -10.68 -21.03
N LYS A 170 -2.55 -10.09 -22.12
CA LYS A 170 -3.25 -10.78 -23.22
C LYS A 170 -4.53 -11.54 -22.83
N GLU A 171 -5.10 -11.27 -21.66
CA GLU A 171 -6.43 -11.77 -21.31
C GLU A 171 -7.51 -10.96 -22.05
N ASP A 172 -8.64 -11.61 -22.35
CA ASP A 172 -9.81 -11.03 -23.04
C ASP A 172 -11.02 -10.83 -22.09
N LEU A 173 -10.88 -11.25 -20.84
CA LEU A 173 -11.86 -11.10 -19.77
C LEU A 173 -11.28 -10.26 -18.64
N VAL A 174 -12.02 -9.25 -18.21
CA VAL A 174 -11.74 -8.46 -17.01
C VAL A 174 -12.25 -9.25 -15.80
N LYS A 175 -11.32 -9.72 -14.98
CA LYS A 175 -11.60 -10.28 -13.65
C LYS A 175 -12.07 -9.15 -12.74
N ARG A 176 -12.97 -9.43 -11.80
CA ARG A 176 -13.50 -8.38 -10.93
C ARG A 176 -13.92 -8.89 -9.56
N MET A 177 -13.85 -8.00 -8.59
CA MET A 177 -14.19 -8.29 -7.20
C MET A 177 -15.04 -7.14 -6.64
N SER A 178 -15.95 -7.48 -5.73
CA SER A 178 -16.66 -6.47 -4.95
C SER A 178 -15.76 -5.88 -3.87
N VAL A 179 -15.91 -4.59 -3.62
CA VAL A 179 -15.20 -3.83 -2.61
C VAL A 179 -16.24 -3.28 -1.62
N PRO A 180 -16.05 -3.40 -0.29
CA PRO A 180 -14.81 -3.80 0.39
C PRO A 180 -14.66 -5.30 0.67
N SER A 181 -15.62 -6.16 0.28
CA SER A 181 -15.64 -7.57 0.71
C SER A 181 -14.55 -8.45 0.09
N LEU A 182 -13.94 -8.00 -1.03
CA LEU A 182 -13.03 -8.77 -1.86
C LEU A 182 -13.62 -10.14 -2.25
N LYS A 183 -14.93 -10.18 -2.51
CA LYS A 183 -15.59 -11.36 -3.08
C LYS A 183 -15.47 -11.31 -4.61
N GLN A 184 -14.95 -12.39 -5.20
CA GLN A 184 -14.91 -12.63 -6.64
C GLN A 184 -16.31 -12.51 -7.27
N LEU A 185 -16.36 -11.90 -8.45
CA LEU A 185 -17.55 -11.71 -9.27
C LEU A 185 -17.29 -12.31 -10.65
N GLU A 186 -18.36 -12.68 -11.37
CA GLU A 186 -18.23 -13.22 -12.72
C GLU A 186 -17.44 -12.27 -13.64
N PRO A 187 -16.38 -12.74 -14.32
CA PRO A 187 -15.61 -11.92 -15.25
C PRO A 187 -16.48 -11.32 -16.35
N LEU A 188 -16.03 -10.21 -16.93
CA LEU A 188 -16.72 -9.53 -18.03
C LEU A 188 -15.84 -9.48 -19.27
N SER A 189 -16.47 -9.46 -20.44
CA SER A 189 -15.76 -9.08 -21.67
C SER A 189 -15.28 -7.63 -21.58
N ILE A 190 -14.20 -7.31 -22.30
CA ILE A 190 -13.62 -5.96 -22.39
C ILE A 190 -14.69 -4.89 -22.65
N SER A 191 -15.54 -5.09 -23.67
CA SER A 191 -16.59 -4.11 -24.03
C SER A 191 -17.59 -3.85 -22.89
N LYS A 192 -17.97 -4.88 -22.13
CA LYS A 192 -18.87 -4.69 -20.97
C LYS A 192 -18.15 -3.99 -19.81
N ALA A 193 -16.90 -4.34 -19.57
CA ALA A 193 -16.09 -3.70 -18.52
C ALA A 193 -15.85 -2.21 -18.82
N GLU A 194 -15.65 -1.86 -20.10
CA GLU A 194 -15.53 -0.48 -20.56
C GLU A 194 -16.83 0.31 -20.34
N GLN A 195 -17.99 -0.24 -20.72
CA GLN A 195 -19.30 0.37 -20.45
C GLN A 195 -19.56 0.60 -18.95
N MET A 196 -19.02 -0.27 -18.10
CA MET A 196 -19.12 -0.16 -16.64
C MET A 196 -18.03 0.73 -16.02
N GLY A 197 -17.08 1.21 -16.81
CA GLY A 197 -15.94 2.01 -16.32
C GLY A 197 -15.01 1.23 -15.38
N ILE A 198 -14.89 -0.09 -15.55
CA ILE A 198 -14.01 -0.98 -14.76
C ILE A 198 -12.97 -1.69 -15.63
N LEU A 199 -12.79 -1.29 -16.88
CA LEU A 199 -11.67 -1.72 -17.71
C LEU A 199 -10.41 -0.97 -17.26
N PRO A 200 -9.36 -1.65 -16.77
CA PRO A 200 -8.12 -0.99 -16.39
C PRO A 200 -7.46 -0.30 -17.59
N PRO A 201 -6.82 0.87 -17.39
CA PRO A 201 -6.10 1.55 -18.45
C PRO A 201 -5.01 0.64 -19.06
N ASP A 202 -4.75 0.79 -20.35
CA ASP A 202 -3.62 0.15 -21.01
C ASP A 202 -2.43 1.12 -21.00
N PRO A 203 -1.35 0.84 -20.24
CA PRO A 203 -0.19 1.72 -20.18
C PRO A 203 0.58 1.79 -21.51
N TYR A 204 0.29 0.91 -22.47
CA TYR A 204 0.94 0.87 -23.78
C TYR A 204 0.08 1.40 -24.93
N ALA A 205 -1.17 1.80 -24.67
CA ALA A 205 -2.00 2.46 -25.66
C ALA A 205 -1.49 3.89 -25.86
N THR A 206 -0.70 4.09 -26.92
CA THR A 206 -0.22 5.39 -27.40
C THR A 206 -0.96 5.80 -28.66
#